data_AF-A0A9P4TCI1-F1
#
_entry.id   AF-A0A9P4TCI1-F1
#
_cell.length_a   1.000
_cell.length_b   1.000
_cell.length_c   1.000
_cell.angle_alpha   90.00
_cell.angle_beta   90.00
_cell.angle_gamma   90.00
#
_symmetry.space_group_name_H-M   'P 1'
#
loop_
_entity.id
_entity.type
_entity.pdbx_description
1 polymer ?
#
loop_
_entity_poly.entity_id
_entity_poly.type
_entity_poly.pdbx_seq_one_letter_code
_entity_poly.pdbx_strand_id
1 'polypeptide(L)'
;MATAPPDSHIANHPEEKYPHQMPDVAMPDLMKLLDLSARLPLDGEITPIMAWVMILKDSNFKTLTKEEFGAIKGELLAKVRCYGFGAVLEEFEVRDALMNALAGRANVG
;
A
#
# COMPACT_ATOMS: atom_id res chain seq x y z
N MET A 1 -8.96 -1.13 6.13
CA MET A 1 -8.95 0.28 6.53
C MET A 1 -10.31 0.59 7.14
N ALA A 2 -10.36 0.99 8.41
CA ALA A 2 -11.60 1.45 9.03
C ALA A 2 -11.78 2.92 8.62
N THR A 3 -12.75 3.19 7.75
CA THR A 3 -13.03 4.53 7.23
C THR A 3 -14.04 5.21 8.15
N ALA A 4 -13.83 6.48 8.48
CA ALA A 4 -14.83 7.28 9.20
C ALA A 4 -16.15 7.34 8.40
N PRO A 5 -17.30 7.52 9.07
CA PRO A 5 -18.58 7.71 8.38
C PRO A 5 -18.53 8.92 7.44
N PRO A 6 -19.05 8.81 6.21
CA PRO A 6 -19.20 9.96 5.34
C PRO A 6 -20.21 10.96 5.93
N ASP A 7 -20.02 12.25 5.66
CA ASP A 7 -20.85 13.34 6.21
C ASP A 7 -22.35 13.14 5.94
N SER A 8 -22.70 12.56 4.78
CA SER A 8 -24.08 12.23 4.41
C SER A 8 -24.72 11.17 5.32
N HIS A 9 -23.93 10.25 5.89
CA HIS A 9 -24.44 9.25 6.82
C HIS A 9 -24.70 9.87 8.21
N ILE A 10 -23.79 10.71 8.69
CA ILE A 10 -23.93 11.43 9.97
C ILE A 10 -25.16 12.34 9.94
N ALA A 11 -25.42 13.01 8.81
CA ALA A 11 -26.56 13.92 8.66
C ALA A 11 -27.92 13.20 8.63
N ASN A 12 -28.00 12.01 8.04
CA ASN A 12 -29.26 11.29 7.85
C ASN A 12 -29.57 10.27 8.94
N HIS A 13 -28.54 9.77 9.65
CA HIS A 13 -28.65 8.71 10.65
C HIS A 13 -27.81 9.04 11.90
N PRO A 14 -28.06 10.18 12.58
CA PRO A 14 -27.22 10.66 13.68
C PRO A 14 -27.21 9.72 14.90
N GLU A 15 -28.26 8.92 15.08
CA GLU A 15 -28.37 7.93 16.17
C GLU A 15 -27.78 6.55 15.82
N GLU A 16 -27.43 6.30 14.56
CA GLU A 16 -26.91 5.01 14.13
C GLU A 16 -25.41 4.92 14.39
N LYS A 17 -24.98 3.96 15.22
CA LYS A 17 -23.55 3.71 15.44
C LYS A 17 -22.95 3.13 14.16
N TYR A 18 -22.15 3.93 13.47
CA TYR A 18 -21.50 3.51 12.23
C TYR A 18 -20.72 2.20 12.45
N PRO A 19 -20.87 1.19 11.56
CA PRO A 19 -20.35 -0.16 11.79
C PRO A 19 -18.82 -0.25 11.81
N HIS A 20 -18.12 0.83 11.46
CA HIS A 20 -16.67 0.91 11.52
C HIS A 20 -16.26 1.98 12.54
N GLN A 21 -16.06 1.57 13.79
CA GLN A 21 -15.42 2.39 14.81
C GLN A 21 -13.90 2.43 14.60
N MET A 22 -13.28 3.50 15.10
CA MET A 22 -11.84 3.51 15.32
C MET A 22 -11.52 2.30 16.20
N PRO A 23 -10.54 1.44 15.84
CA PRO A 23 -10.23 0.27 16.64
C PRO A 23 -9.96 0.70 18.09
N ASP A 24 -10.45 -0.08 19.06
CA ASP A 24 -10.28 0.18 20.48
C ASP A 24 -8.81 -0.05 20.87
N VAL A 25 -7.97 0.90 20.48
CA VAL A 25 -6.53 0.91 20.72
C VAL A 25 -6.31 1.79 21.93
N ALA A 26 -5.83 1.19 23.02
CA ALA A 26 -5.49 1.94 24.22
C ALA A 26 -4.40 2.97 23.90
N MET A 27 -4.46 4.15 24.53
CA MET A 27 -3.46 5.22 24.33
C MET A 27 -1.99 4.74 24.44
N PRO A 28 -1.62 3.82 25.36
CA PRO A 28 -0.27 3.26 25.40
C PRO A 28 0.13 2.48 24.13
N ASP A 29 -0.80 1.72 23.55
CA ASP A 29 -0.56 0.96 22.33
C ASP A 29 -0.43 1.90 21.12
N LEU A 30 -1.24 2.97 21.08
CA LEU A 30 -1.12 4.00 20.06
C LEU A 30 0.24 4.72 20.13
N MET A 31 0.68 5.08 21.34
CA MET A 31 2.00 5.70 21.55
C MET A 31 3.14 4.76 21.14
N LYS A 32 3.01 3.46 21.42
CA LYS A 32 3.97 2.44 20.98
C LYS A 32 4.01 2.32 19.45
N LEU A 33 2.86 2.36 18.78
CA LEU A 33 2.79 2.35 17.31
C LEU A 33 3.44 3.60 16.70
N LEU A 34 3.20 4.78 17.28
CA LEU A 34 3.81 6.04 16.84
C LEU A 34 5.32 6.10 17.07
N ASP A 35 5.80 5.57 18.20
CA ASP A 35 7.23 5.48 18.49
C ASP A 35 7.94 4.50 17.55
N LEU A 36 7.29 3.38 17.22
CA LEU A 36 7.81 2.42 16.24
C LEU A 36 7.84 3.01 14.82
N SER A 37 6.84 3.81 14.43
CA SER A 37 6.81 4.44 13.10
C SER A 37 7.90 5.49 12.91
N ALA A 38 8.23 6.26 13.95
CA ALA A 38 9.30 7.25 13.93
C ALA A 38 10.72 6.64 13.86
N ARG A 39 10.85 5.36 14.22
CA ARG A 39 12.13 4.63 14.26
C ARG A 39 12.33 3.69 13.08
N LEU A 40 11.42 3.70 12.10
CA LEU A 40 11.53 2.81 10.95
C LEU A 40 12.77 3.19 10.14
N PRO A 41 13.74 2.28 9.94
CA PRO A 41 14.89 2.53 9.09
C PRO A 41 14.43 2.50 7.63
N LEU A 42 13.91 3.62 7.14
CA LEU A 42 13.41 3.79 5.77
C LEU A 42 14.54 3.90 4.72
N ASP A 43 15.76 3.50 5.04
CA ASP A 43 16.87 3.51 4.07
C ASP A 43 16.63 2.45 2.99
N GLY A 44 16.04 2.89 1.88
CA GLY A 44 15.69 2.03 0.73
C GLY A 44 14.32 1.38 0.81
N GLU A 45 13.60 1.51 1.93
CA GLU A 45 12.22 1.02 2.07
C GLU A 45 11.19 2.09 1.66
N ILE A 46 10.15 1.66 0.95
CA ILE A 46 9.04 2.52 0.52
C ILE A 46 7.70 1.90 0.89
N THR A 47 6.71 2.75 1.11
CA THR A 47 5.34 2.29 1.38
C THR A 47 4.64 1.84 0.09
N PRO A 48 3.59 0.99 0.17
CA PRO A 48 2.82 0.57 -1.00
C PRO A 48 2.26 1.72 -1.84
N ILE A 49 1.90 2.86 -1.23
CA ILE A 49 1.44 4.04 -1.98
C ILE A 49 2.59 4.72 -2.74
N MET A 50 3.80 4.74 -2.18
CA MET A 50 4.99 5.24 -2.87
C MET A 50 5.38 4.33 -4.03
N ALA A 51 5.31 3.01 -3.84
CA ALA A 51 5.50 2.02 -4.90
C ALA A 51 4.50 2.24 -6.05
N TRP A 52 3.23 2.51 -5.73
CA TRP A 52 2.22 2.84 -6.73
C TRP A 52 2.52 4.13 -7.49
N VAL A 53 2.97 5.19 -6.79
CA VAL A 53 3.41 6.44 -7.43
C VAL A 53 4.59 6.21 -8.36
N MET A 54 5.53 5.32 -8.02
CA MET A 54 6.64 4.96 -8.91
C MET A 54 6.14 4.30 -10.19
N ILE A 55 5.24 3.31 -10.08
CA ILE A 55 4.65 2.63 -11.23
C ILE A 55 3.88 3.63 -12.12
N LEU A 56 3.11 4.55 -11.52
CA LEU A 56 2.38 5.60 -12.25
C LEU A 56 3.28 6.58 -13.00
N LYS A 57 4.50 6.81 -12.50
CA LYS A 57 5.49 7.72 -13.11
C LYS A 57 6.32 7.06 -14.21
N ASP A 58 6.25 5.74 -14.36
CA ASP A 58 6.99 5.05 -15.42
C ASP A 58 6.47 5.45 -16.82
N SER A 59 7.38 5.67 -17.76
CA SER A 59 7.03 6.09 -19.12
C SER A 59 6.20 5.02 -19.86
N ASN A 60 6.37 3.75 -19.53
CA ASN A 60 5.64 2.63 -20.11
C ASN A 60 4.33 2.33 -19.36
N PHE A 61 3.98 3.08 -18.32
CA PHE A 61 2.77 2.86 -17.52
C PHE A 61 1.52 2.69 -18.40
N LYS A 62 1.33 3.56 -19.39
CA LYS A 62 0.17 3.53 -20.30
C LYS A 62 0.12 2.27 -21.17
N THR A 63 1.24 1.57 -21.30
CA THR A 63 1.30 0.35 -22.08
C THR A 63 1.00 -0.88 -21.22
N LEU A 64 1.09 -0.79 -19.89
CA LEU A 64 0.91 -1.93 -18.99
C LEU A 64 -0.49 -2.55 -19.12
N THR A 65 -0.55 -3.87 -19.26
CA THR A 65 -1.80 -4.64 -19.33
C THR A 65 -2.22 -5.15 -17.95
N LYS A 66 -3.45 -5.64 -17.86
CA LYS A 66 -3.98 -6.23 -16.63
C LYS A 66 -3.14 -7.43 -16.16
N GLU A 67 -2.62 -8.21 -17.10
CA GLU A 67 -1.79 -9.38 -16.85
C GLU A 67 -0.45 -8.98 -16.22
N GLU A 68 0.17 -7.92 -16.73
CA GLU A 68 1.42 -7.37 -16.20
C GLU A 68 1.23 -6.74 -14.82
N PHE A 69 0.13 -6.02 -14.59
CA PHE A 69 -0.23 -5.58 -13.23
C PHE A 69 -0.45 -6.77 -12.29
N GLY A 70 -1.01 -7.87 -12.80
CA GLY A 70 -1.14 -9.13 -12.08
C GLY A 70 0.21 -9.72 -11.69
N ALA A 71 1.17 -9.73 -12.61
CA ALA A 71 2.53 -10.21 -12.38
C ALA A 71 3.27 -9.34 -11.35
N ILE A 72 3.24 -8.01 -11.52
CA ILE A 72 3.84 -7.05 -10.56
C ILE A 72 3.24 -7.26 -9.17
N LYS A 73 1.91 -7.34 -9.06
CA LYS A 73 1.23 -7.59 -7.78
C LYS A 73 1.66 -8.92 -7.16
N GLY A 74 1.68 -9.99 -7.95
CA GLY A 74 2.04 -11.33 -7.47
C GLY A 74 3.47 -11.38 -6.94
N GLU A 75 4.40 -10.74 -7.64
CA GLU A 75 5.80 -10.66 -7.24
C GLU A 75 5.99 -9.81 -5.97
N LEU A 76 5.39 -8.62 -5.91
CA LEU A 76 5.55 -7.73 -4.76
C LEU A 76 4.85 -8.25 -3.51
N LEU A 77 3.75 -8.99 -3.62
CA LEU A 77 3.00 -9.49 -2.47
C LEU A 77 3.87 -10.36 -1.53
N ALA A 78 4.79 -11.15 -2.08
CA ALA A 78 5.72 -11.97 -1.30
C ALA A 78 6.86 -11.18 -0.63
N LYS A 79 7.06 -9.92 -1.04
CA LYS A 79 8.15 -9.04 -0.60
C LYS A 79 7.70 -7.97 0.40
N VAL A 80 6.38 -7.86 0.65
CA VAL A 80 5.83 -6.91 1.63
C VAL A 80 6.26 -7.28 3.05
N ARG A 81 6.89 -6.34 3.75
CA ARG A 81 7.20 -6.43 5.18
C ARG A 81 6.19 -5.63 6.00
N CYS A 82 5.57 -6.27 6.99
CA CYS A 82 4.57 -5.66 7.86
C CYS A 82 5.14 -5.43 9.28
N TYR A 83 5.09 -4.19 9.77
CA TYR A 83 5.63 -3.80 11.08
C TYR A 83 4.54 -3.54 12.15
N GLY A 84 3.30 -3.95 11.89
CA GLY A 84 2.17 -3.76 12.81
C GLY A 84 1.49 -2.38 12.72
N PHE A 85 2.23 -1.33 12.37
CA PHE A 85 1.70 0.01 12.08
C PHE A 85 1.66 0.36 10.59
N GLY A 86 2.20 -0.52 9.74
CA GLY A 86 2.31 -0.27 8.31
C GLY A 86 2.98 -1.41 7.58
N ALA A 87 3.10 -1.22 6.27
CA ALA A 87 3.76 -2.13 5.34
C ALA A 87 4.75 -1.36 4.48
N VAL A 88 5.84 -2.01 4.12
CA VAL A 88 6.87 -1.48 3.22
C VAL A 88 7.38 -2.56 2.27
N LEU A 89 8.09 -2.10 1.23
CA LEU A 89 8.80 -2.87 0.22
C LEU A 89 10.18 -2.24 0.05
N GLU A 90 11.19 -2.97 -0.43
CA GLU A 90 12.39 -2.27 -0.91
C GLU A 90 12.12 -1.60 -2.25
N GLU A 91 12.66 -0.40 -2.44
CA GLU A 91 12.47 0.36 -3.67
C GLU A 91 12.95 -0.43 -4.89
N PHE A 92 14.06 -1.15 -4.76
CA PHE A 92 14.61 -1.96 -5.86
C PHE A 92 13.67 -3.10 -6.26
N GLU A 93 12.92 -3.68 -5.32
CA GLU A 93 12.00 -4.79 -5.59
C GLU A 93 10.85 -4.34 -6.49
N VAL A 94 10.41 -3.09 -6.31
CA VAL A 94 9.38 -2.46 -7.15
C VAL A 94 9.91 -2.18 -8.55
N ARG A 95 11.15 -1.69 -8.66
CA ARG A 95 11.80 -1.49 -9.97
C ARG A 95 11.98 -2.80 -10.71
N ASP A 96 12.42 -3.85 -10.02
CA ASP A 96 12.66 -5.17 -10.59
C ASP A 96 11.36 -5.82 -11.07
N ALA A 97 10.31 -5.80 -10.24
CA ALA A 97 9.00 -6.34 -10.62
C ALA A 97 8.41 -5.65 -11.85
N LEU A 98 8.57 -4.32 -11.95
CA LEU A 98 8.14 -3.55 -13.12
C LEU A 98 8.96 -3.91 -14.37
N MET A 99 10.29 -4.01 -14.24
CA MET A 99 11.16 -4.43 -15.35
C MET A 99 10.85 -5.85 -15.81
N ASN A 100 10.64 -6.79 -14.89
CA ASN A 100 10.31 -8.18 -15.20
C ASN A 100 8.97 -8.29 -15.93
N ALA A 101 7.96 -7.54 -15.52
CA ALA A 101 6.68 -7.50 -16.21
C ALA A 101 6.79 -6.93 -17.64
N LEU A 102 7.55 -5.85 -17.81
CA LEU A 102 7.80 -5.24 -19.12
C LEU A 102 8.69 -6.11 -20.02
N ALA A 103 9.67 -6.84 -19.45
CA ALA A 103 10.54 -7.75 -20.19
C ALA A 103 9.85 -9.07 -20.56
N GLY A 104 8.94 -9.57 -19.71
CA GLY A 104 8.10 -10.72 -20.00
C GLY A 104 7.26 -10.52 -21.27
N ARG A 105 6.88 -9.28 -21.58
CA ARG A 105 6.25 -8.90 -22.85
C ARG A 105 7.17 -9.16 -24.06
N ALA A 106 8.46 -8.86 -23.95
CA ALA A 106 9.42 -8.97 -25.06
C ALA A 106 9.72 -10.44 -25.45
N ASN A 107 9.52 -11.39 -24.53
CA ASN A 107 9.74 -12.82 -24.79
C ASN A 107 8.53 -13.54 -25.41
N VAL A 108 7.39 -12.86 -25.56
CA VAL A 108 6.16 -13.41 -26.19
C VAL A 108 5.89 -12.74 -27.55
N GLY A 109 6.80 -11.86 -28.01
CA GLY A 109 6.76 -11.18 -29.30
C GLY A 109 7.46 -11.94 -30.42
#